data_AF-A0AAF0R377-F1
#
_entry.id   AF-A0AAF0R377-F1
#
_cell.length_a   1.000
_cell.length_b   1.000
_cell.length_c   1.000
_cell.angle_alpha   90.00
_cell.angle_beta   90.00
_cell.angle_gamma   90.00
#
_symmetry.space_group_name_H-M   'P 1'
#
loop_
_entity.id
_entity.type
_entity.pdbx_description
1 polymer ?
#
loop_
_entity_poly.entity_id
_entity_poly.type
_entity_poly.pdbx_seq_one_letter_code
_entity_poly.pdbx_strand_id
1 'polypeptide(L)'
;MQPTPLRSGEDVFKIEELRLKKVIELGANIINRRISRFSGWKKSSIFWNFPYWSTKLIRHNMMHIKKNFFENMFNTVLDVDGKTKDNPKSREDLKELCRRPELHVIDGKYSKAIYTLKEESKKLLCDG
;
A
#
# COMPACT_ATOMS: atom_id res chain seq x y z
N MET A 1 29.30 -8.98 -10.25
CA MET A 1 28.39 -9.02 -9.08
C MET A 1 27.52 -10.25 -9.23
N GLN A 2 27.57 -11.18 -8.28
CA GLN A 2 26.69 -12.35 -8.26
C GLN A 2 25.26 -11.91 -7.85
N PRO A 3 24.19 -12.41 -8.50
CA PRO A 3 22.83 -12.10 -8.08
C PRO A 3 22.58 -12.64 -6.67
N THR A 4 21.87 -11.86 -5.86
CA THR A 4 21.51 -12.25 -4.49
C THR A 4 20.70 -13.56 -4.54
N PRO A 5 21.08 -14.60 -3.78
CA PRO A 5 20.38 -15.88 -3.82
C PRO A 5 18.89 -15.71 -3.51
N LEU A 6 18.02 -16.43 -4.24
CA LEU A 6 16.62 -16.55 -3.86
C LEU A 6 16.53 -17.23 -2.49
N ARG A 7 16.00 -16.51 -1.49
CA ARG A 7 15.79 -17.05 -0.15
C ARG A 7 14.42 -17.73 -0.06
N SER A 8 14.40 -18.94 0.49
CA SER A 8 13.19 -19.75 0.65
C SER A 8 12.21 -19.11 1.67
N GLY A 9 11.03 -19.70 1.84
CA GLY A 9 10.08 -19.35 2.90
C GLY A 9 10.68 -19.45 4.31
N GLU A 10 11.47 -20.50 4.53
CA GLU A 10 12.10 -20.82 5.82
C GLU A 10 13.16 -19.81 6.23
N ASP A 11 13.96 -19.30 5.27
CA ASP A 11 14.94 -18.26 5.53
C ASP A 11 14.30 -16.92 5.94
N VAL A 12 13.03 -16.72 5.62
CA VAL A 12 12.25 -15.56 6.08
C VAL A 12 11.56 -15.82 7.40
N PHE A 13 11.18 -17.07 7.69
CA PHE A 13 10.67 -17.46 9.00
C PHE A 13 11.72 -17.21 10.11
N LYS A 14 13.00 -17.48 9.81
CA LYS A 14 14.13 -17.10 10.68
C LYS A 14 14.23 -15.59 10.97
N ILE A 15 13.61 -14.74 10.15
CA ILE A 15 13.61 -13.28 10.36
C ILE A 15 12.55 -12.89 11.39
N GLU A 16 11.43 -13.62 11.50
CA GLU A 16 10.44 -13.39 12.55
C GLU A 16 11.03 -13.69 13.94
N GLU A 17 11.94 -14.66 14.02
CA GLU A 17 12.70 -14.98 15.24
C GLU A 17 13.64 -13.86 15.68
N LEU A 18 14.05 -12.97 14.78
CA LEU A 18 14.95 -11.85 15.10
C LEU A 18 14.28 -10.78 15.97
N ARG A 19 12.96 -10.85 16.22
CA ARG A 19 12.19 -9.90 17.03
C ARG A 19 12.41 -8.44 16.62
N LEU A 20 12.55 -8.20 15.32
CA LEU A 20 12.61 -6.85 14.78
C LEU A 20 11.30 -6.12 15.07
N LYS A 21 11.42 -4.90 15.63
CA LYS A 21 10.28 -4.01 15.77
C LYS A 21 9.81 -3.49 14.42
N LYS A 22 8.51 -3.30 14.26
CA LYS A 22 7.95 -2.72 13.02
C LYS A 22 8.43 -1.28 12.90
N VAL A 23 8.60 -0.80 11.66
CA VAL A 23 9.10 0.57 11.41
C VAL A 23 8.26 1.66 12.10
N ILE A 24 6.96 1.40 12.29
CA ILE A 24 6.02 2.34 12.94
C ILE A 24 6.07 2.31 14.47
N GLU A 25 6.79 1.36 15.08
CA GLU A 25 6.82 1.20 16.54
C GLU A 25 7.87 2.11 17.18
N LEU A 26 7.54 2.66 18.35
CA LEU A 26 8.46 3.49 19.13
C LEU A 26 9.75 2.73 19.49
N GLY A 27 10.88 3.37 19.22
CA GLY A 27 12.22 2.81 19.44
C GLY A 27 12.64 1.72 18.45
N ALA A 28 11.89 1.51 17.36
CA ALA A 28 12.22 0.50 16.35
C ALA A 28 13.60 0.74 15.72
N ASN A 29 13.96 2.00 15.49
CA ASN A 29 15.28 2.38 15.00
C ASN A 29 16.44 1.90 15.91
N ILE A 30 16.27 1.99 17.24
CA ILE A 30 17.30 1.60 18.20
C ILE A 30 17.44 0.08 18.25
N ILE A 31 16.31 -0.62 18.39
CA ILE A 31 16.27 -2.08 18.51
C ILE A 31 16.74 -2.74 17.20
N ASN A 32 16.19 -2.30 16.07
CA ASN A 32 16.54 -2.87 14.77
C ASN A 32 17.99 -2.56 14.37
N ARG A 33 18.57 -1.44 14.80
CA ARG A 33 19.99 -1.16 14.56
C ARG A 33 20.89 -2.19 15.27
N ARG A 34 20.53 -2.63 16.48
CA ARG A 34 21.29 -3.68 17.19
C ARG A 34 21.17 -5.02 16.47
N ILE A 35 19.95 -5.42 16.12
CA ILE A 35 19.67 -6.69 15.43
C ILE A 35 20.31 -6.72 14.04
N SER A 36 20.31 -5.59 13.33
CA SER A 36 20.92 -5.46 12.00
C SER A 36 22.42 -5.74 11.98
N ARG A 37 23.15 -5.51 13.07
CA ARG A 37 24.60 -5.75 13.13
C ARG A 37 24.95 -7.23 13.00
N PHE A 38 24.07 -8.10 13.48
CA PHE A 38 24.29 -9.55 13.48
C PHE A 38 23.52 -10.26 12.37
N SER A 39 22.38 -9.71 11.94
CA SER A 39 21.48 -10.36 10.98
C SER A 39 21.47 -9.74 9.58
N GLY A 40 22.01 -8.52 9.41
CA GLY A 40 21.90 -7.74 8.19
C GLY A 40 20.53 -7.08 7.95
N TRP A 41 19.51 -7.42 8.76
CA TRP A 41 18.15 -6.92 8.62
C TRP A 41 17.91 -5.63 9.39
N LYS A 42 17.50 -4.57 8.69
CA LYS A 42 17.36 -3.21 9.27
C LYS A 42 15.92 -2.81 9.60
N LYS A 43 14.93 -3.40 8.92
CA LYS A 43 13.53 -2.96 8.99
C LYS A 43 12.60 -4.17 8.92
N SER A 44 11.63 -4.20 9.83
CA SER A 44 10.45 -5.07 9.71
C SER A 44 9.29 -4.25 9.18
N SER A 45 8.76 -4.65 8.02
CA SER A 45 7.60 -3.98 7.43
C SER A 45 6.32 -4.48 8.07
N ILE A 46 5.33 -3.59 8.24
CA ILE A 46 3.98 -3.97 8.71
C ILE A 46 3.35 -5.06 7.84
N PHE A 47 3.80 -5.15 6.58
CA PHE A 47 3.30 -6.09 5.60
C PHE A 47 3.62 -7.55 5.90
N TRP A 48 4.56 -7.82 6.81
CA TRP A 48 4.87 -9.18 7.23
C TRP A 48 3.73 -9.82 8.05
N ASN A 49 2.89 -9.01 8.70
CA ASN A 49 1.76 -9.54 9.49
C ASN A 49 0.58 -9.99 8.64
N PHE A 50 0.63 -9.80 7.31
CA PHE A 50 -0.47 -10.23 6.48
C PHE A 50 -0.44 -11.75 6.31
N PRO A 51 -1.58 -12.45 6.51
CA PRO A 51 -1.63 -13.92 6.58
C PRO A 51 -1.18 -14.62 5.29
N TYR A 52 -1.21 -13.91 4.15
CA TYR A 52 -0.75 -14.42 2.86
C TYR A 52 0.70 -14.04 2.53
N TRP A 53 1.41 -13.31 3.38
CA TRP A 53 2.79 -12.87 3.10
C TRP A 53 3.76 -14.07 3.04
N SER A 54 3.61 -15.01 3.97
CA SER A 54 4.43 -16.23 4.07
C SER A 54 4.24 -17.18 2.89
N THR A 55 3.08 -17.13 2.22
CA THR A 55 2.72 -18.04 1.11
C THR A 55 3.14 -17.51 -0.27
N LYS A 56 3.72 -16.30 -0.37
CA LYS A 56 4.13 -15.70 -1.65
C LYS A 56 5.61 -15.96 -1.94
N LEU A 57 5.87 -16.64 -3.06
CA LEU A 57 7.20 -16.88 -3.62
C LEU A 57 7.97 -15.58 -3.93
N ILE A 58 7.29 -14.59 -4.52
CA ILE A 58 7.90 -13.29 -4.87
C ILE A 58 7.28 -12.18 -4.03
N ARG A 59 7.84 -12.00 -2.83
CA ARG A 59 7.40 -11.01 -1.83
C ARG A 59 7.53 -9.56 -2.33
N HIS A 60 8.51 -9.30 -3.21
CA HIS A 60 8.73 -7.97 -3.80
C HIS A 60 7.61 -7.53 -4.74
N ASN A 61 6.96 -8.46 -5.46
CA ASN A 61 5.86 -8.13 -6.36
C ASN A 61 4.64 -7.62 -5.60
N MET A 62 4.39 -8.18 -4.41
CA MET A 62 3.31 -7.71 -3.54
C MET A 62 3.57 -6.29 -3.03
N MET A 63 4.83 -5.89 -2.82
CA MET A 63 5.16 -4.51 -2.49
C MET A 63 4.78 -3.54 -3.61
N HIS A 64 5.06 -3.89 -4.87
CA HIS A 64 4.64 -3.07 -6.01
C HIS A 64 3.13 -2.98 -6.15
N ILE A 65 2.42 -4.10 -6.01
CA ILE A 65 0.96 -4.12 -6.08
C ILE A 65 0.36 -3.23 -4.99
N LYS A 66 0.85 -3.35 -3.75
CA LYS A 66 0.37 -2.51 -2.65
C LYS A 66 0.69 -1.05 -2.87
N LYS A 67 1.92 -0.73 -3.28
CA LYS A 67 2.30 0.64 -3.60
C LYS A 67 1.36 1.24 -4.64
N ASN A 68 1.14 0.53 -5.75
CA ASN A 68 0.26 0.97 -6.83
C ASN A 68 -1.19 1.14 -6.34
N PHE A 69 -1.70 0.20 -5.55
CA PHE A 69 -3.05 0.28 -4.99
C PHE A 69 -3.21 1.51 -4.07
N PHE A 70 -2.30 1.68 -3.11
CA PHE A 70 -2.33 2.81 -2.18
C PHE A 70 -2.18 4.14 -2.92
N GLU A 71 -1.22 4.26 -3.85
CA GLU A 71 -1.02 5.47 -4.64
C GLU A 71 -2.29 5.81 -5.45
N ASN A 72 -2.89 4.85 -6.14
CA ASN A 72 -4.13 5.07 -6.87
C ASN A 72 -5.28 5.48 -5.96
N MET A 73 -5.42 4.83 -4.80
CA MET A 73 -6.44 5.15 -3.80
C MET A 73 -6.28 6.58 -3.28
N PHE A 74 -5.06 6.96 -2.88
CA PHE A 74 -4.77 8.32 -2.40
C PHE A 74 -5.01 9.36 -3.49
N ASN A 75 -4.51 9.14 -4.71
CA ASN A 75 -4.72 10.07 -5.82
C ASN A 75 -6.21 10.25 -6.16
N THR A 76 -7.01 9.20 -5.98
CA THR A 76 -8.45 9.22 -6.23
C THR A 76 -9.22 9.94 -5.13
N VAL A 77 -8.91 9.66 -3.85
CA VAL A 77 -9.54 10.31 -2.69
C VAL A 77 -9.16 11.79 -2.62
N LEU A 78 -7.92 12.14 -2.95
CA LEU A 78 -7.43 13.52 -2.98
C LEU A 78 -7.76 14.26 -4.28
N ASP A 79 -8.33 13.58 -5.28
CA ASP A 79 -8.66 14.16 -6.59
C ASP A 79 -7.44 14.88 -7.20
N VAL A 80 -6.32 14.17 -7.26
CA VAL A 80 -5.07 14.67 -7.80
C VAL A 80 -5.15 14.66 -9.32
N ASP A 81 -5.10 15.85 -9.91
CA ASP A 81 -5.21 16.02 -11.35
C ASP A 81 -4.14 15.21 -12.12
N GLY A 82 -4.58 14.56 -13.20
CA GLY A 82 -3.75 13.67 -14.02
C GLY A 82 -3.30 12.36 -13.35
N LYS A 83 -3.56 12.14 -12.06
CA LYS A 83 -3.14 10.91 -11.33
C LYS A 83 -4.29 10.09 -10.77
N THR A 84 -5.46 10.70 -10.59
CA THR A 84 -6.68 9.99 -10.20
C THR A 84 -7.01 8.89 -11.21
N LYS A 85 -7.45 7.73 -10.71
CA LYS A 85 -8.00 6.67 -11.55
C LYS A 85 -9.51 6.78 -11.73
N ASP A 86 -10.13 7.81 -11.16
CA ASP A 86 -11.54 8.12 -11.36
C ASP A 86 -11.80 8.80 -12.71
N ASN A 87 -12.14 7.98 -13.69
CA ASN A 87 -12.40 8.39 -15.07
C ASN A 87 -13.70 7.77 -15.61
N PRO A 88 -14.25 8.23 -16.75
CA PRO A 88 -15.50 7.70 -17.30
C PRO A 88 -15.49 6.18 -17.48
N LYS A 89 -14.40 5.59 -17.97
CA LYS A 89 -14.30 4.14 -18.18
C LYS A 89 -14.39 3.39 -16.85
N SER A 90 -13.67 3.84 -15.82
CA SER A 90 -13.77 3.25 -14.49
C SER A 90 -15.15 3.41 -13.86
N ARG A 91 -15.94 4.43 -14.22
CA ARG A 91 -17.33 4.58 -13.77
C ARG A 91 -18.28 3.62 -14.48
N GLU A 92 -18.03 3.30 -15.74
CA GLU A 92 -18.74 2.22 -16.46
C GLU A 92 -18.39 0.85 -15.86
N ASP A 93 -17.11 0.58 -15.60
CA ASP A 93 -16.69 -0.66 -14.93
C ASP A 93 -17.35 -0.78 -13.54
N LEU A 94 -17.44 0.33 -12.79
CA LEU A 94 -18.13 0.36 -11.50
C LEU A 94 -19.61 0.01 -11.60
N LYS A 95 -20.30 0.38 -12.69
CA LYS A 95 -21.70 0.04 -12.92
C LYS A 95 -21.91 -1.47 -13.12
N GLU A 96 -20.94 -2.14 -13.76
CA GLU A 96 -20.98 -3.59 -13.97
C GLU A 96 -20.54 -4.37 -12.73
N LEU A 97 -19.48 -3.89 -12.06
CA LEU A 97 -18.81 -4.63 -10.97
C LEU A 97 -19.34 -4.28 -9.58
N CYS A 98 -19.98 -3.12 -9.39
CA CYS A 98 -20.40 -2.62 -8.09
C CYS A 98 -21.85 -2.13 -8.11
N ARG A 99 -22.56 -2.28 -6.98
CA ARG A 99 -23.92 -1.74 -6.80
C ARG A 99 -23.86 -0.34 -6.20
N ARG A 100 -23.36 0.64 -6.96
CA ARG A 100 -23.19 2.05 -6.53
C ARG A 100 -23.79 3.02 -7.56
N PRO A 101 -25.13 3.05 -7.69
CA PRO A 101 -25.80 3.83 -8.74
C PRO A 101 -25.52 5.32 -8.68
N GLU A 102 -25.22 5.87 -7.50
CA GLU A 102 -24.86 7.27 -7.30
C GLU A 102 -23.52 7.67 -7.94
N LEU A 103 -22.71 6.69 -8.34
CA LEU A 103 -21.43 6.90 -9.03
C LEU A 103 -21.52 6.64 -10.53
N HIS A 104 -22.67 6.26 -11.07
CA HIS A 104 -22.80 5.99 -12.50
C HIS A 104 -22.63 7.24 -13.36
N VAL A 105 -22.17 7.05 -14.60
CA VAL A 105 -22.18 8.10 -15.62
C VAL A 105 -23.62 8.32 -16.08
N ILE A 106 -24.05 9.58 -16.15
CA ILE A 106 -25.37 10.01 -16.63
C ILE A 106 -25.13 11.00 -17.77
N ASP A 107 -25.65 10.70 -18.96
CA ASP A 107 -25.52 11.54 -20.17
C ASP A 107 -24.08 11.96 -20.49
N GLY A 108 -23.12 11.03 -20.32
CA GLY A 108 -21.69 11.26 -20.55
C GLY A 108 -21.00 12.14 -19.51
N LYS A 109 -21.71 12.54 -18.44
CA LYS A 109 -21.17 13.30 -17.31
C LYS A 109 -21.17 12.43 -16.05
N TYR A 110 -20.19 12.65 -15.19
CA TYR A 110 -20.13 12.03 -13.87
C TYR A 110 -19.73 13.08 -12.84
N SER A 111 -20.33 13.00 -11.65
CA SER A 111 -20.00 13.88 -10.52
C SER A 111 -18.75 13.37 -9.80
N LYS A 112 -18.08 14.27 -9.07
CA LYS A 112 -17.02 13.87 -8.15
C LYS A 112 -17.56 12.82 -7.19
N ALA A 113 -16.77 11.78 -6.96
CA ALA A 113 -17.18 10.70 -6.09
C ALA A 113 -17.40 11.20 -4.65
N ILE A 114 -18.34 10.60 -3.94
CA ILE A 114 -18.67 10.99 -2.56
C ILE A 114 -17.51 10.80 -1.57
N TYR A 115 -16.53 9.96 -1.92
CA TYR A 115 -15.33 9.71 -1.13
C TYR A 115 -14.17 10.67 -1.45
N THR A 116 -14.34 11.56 -2.43
CA THR A 116 -13.36 12.60 -2.71
C THR A 116 -13.37 13.63 -1.58
N LEU A 117 -12.19 13.91 -1.02
CA LEU A 117 -12.07 14.89 0.06
C LEU A 117 -12.39 16.30 -0.44
N LYS A 118 -13.06 17.05 0.43
CA LYS A 118 -13.26 18.50 0.28
C LYS A 118 -11.95 19.23 0.57
N GLU A 119 -11.83 20.44 0.03
CA GLU A 119 -10.60 21.23 0.13
C GLU A 119 -10.16 21.48 1.59
N GLU A 120 -11.11 21.73 2.49
CA GLU A 120 -10.87 21.90 3.93
C GLU A 120 -10.24 20.65 4.56
N SER A 121 -10.78 19.47 4.24
CA SER A 121 -10.27 18.18 4.72
C SER A 121 -8.91 17.83 4.12
N LYS A 122 -8.64 18.24 2.87
CA LYS A 122 -7.32 18.07 2.25
C LYS A 122 -6.27 18.90 2.97
N LYS A 123 -6.56 20.16 3.29
CA LYS A 123 -5.64 21.04 4.05
C LYS A 123 -5.30 20.42 5.41
N LEU A 124 -6.31 20.03 6.17
CA LEU A 124 -6.10 19.37 7.47
C LEU A 124 -5.21 18.12 7.39
N LEU A 125 -5.36 17.31 6.34
CA LEU A 125 -4.55 16.10 6.14
C LEU A 125 -3.09 16.43 5.77
N CYS A 126 -2.87 17.51 5.01
CA CYS A 126 -1.55 17.90 4.51
C CYS A 126 -0.77 18.82 5.45
N ASP A 127 -1.43 19.40 6.46
CA ASP A 127 -0.82 20.33 7.43
C ASP A 127 -0.20 19.62 8.66
N GLY A 128 -0.20 18.27 8.71
CA GLY A 128 0.40 17.44 9.77
C GLY A 128 1.73 16.81 9.40
#